data_AF-A0A1V4RZW9-F1
#
_entry.id   AF-A0A1V4RZW9-F1
#
_cell.length_a   1.000
_cell.length_b   1.000
_cell.length_c   1.000
_cell.angle_alpha   90.00
_cell.angle_beta   90.00
_cell.angle_gamma   90.00
#
_symmetry.space_group_name_H-M   'P 1'
#
loop_
_entity.id
_entity.type
_entity.pdbx_description
1 polymer ?
#
loop_
_entity_poly.entity_id
_entity_poly.type
_entity_poly.pdbx_seq_one_letter_code
_entity_poly.pdbx_strand_id
1 'polypeptide(L)' 'MKCPFCGCQSFYLKDQDDEYETYEFDVEKGEVNFHHEVNESDIPELHEKTHCYCKLILKRPLK' A
#
# COMPACT_ATOMS: atom_id res chain seq x y z
N MET A 1 -10.41 -4.33 0.14
CA MET A 1 -10.92 -2.96 -0.09
C MET A 1 -10.64 -2.61 -1.55
N LYS A 2 -11.52 -1.84 -2.20
CA LYS A 2 -11.32 -1.39 -3.57
C LYS A 2 -11.33 0.13 -3.61
N CYS A 3 -10.42 0.74 -4.38
CA CYS A 3 -10.34 2.18 -4.50
C CYS A 3 -11.66 2.71 -5.09
N PRO A 4 -12.40 3.61 -4.40
CA PRO A 4 -13.69 4.09 -4.88
C PRO A 4 -13.57 4.98 -6.12
N PHE A 5 -12.36 5.42 -6.46
CA PHE A 5 -12.11 6.31 -7.59
C PHE A 5 -11.72 5.56 -8.88
N CYS A 6 -10.85 4.55 -8.81
CA CYS A 6 -10.43 3.78 -10.00
C CYS A 6 -10.88 2.32 -9.99
N GLY A 7 -11.40 1.80 -8.87
CA GLY A 7 -11.79 0.40 -8.73
C GLY A 7 -10.63 -0.58 -8.50
N CYS A 8 -9.37 -0.12 -8.51
CA CYS A 8 -8.23 -0.99 -8.27
C CYS A 8 -8.16 -1.51 -6.83
N GLN A 9 -7.59 -2.70 -6.71
CA GLN A 9 -7.27 -3.36 -5.45
C GLN A 9 -5.77 -3.29 -5.13
N SER A 10 -4.97 -2.69 -6.02
CA SER A 10 -3.53 -2.51 -5.87
C SER A 10 -3.20 -1.14 -5.25
N PHE A 11 -2.40 -1.19 -4.20
CA PHE A 11 -1.95 -0.05 -3.42
C PHE A 11 -0.45 -0.16 -3.18
N TYR A 12 0.14 0.94 -2.73
CA TYR A 12 1.52 0.94 -2.28
C TYR A 12 1.66 1.89 -1.10
N LEU A 13 2.61 1.62 -0.23
CA LEU A 13 2.99 2.52 0.85
C LEU A 13 4.46 2.88 0.71
N LYS A 14 4.85 3.99 1.33
CA LYS A 14 6.24 4.44 1.38
C LYS A 14 6.78 4.19 2.77
N ASP A 15 8.04 3.79 2.87
CA ASP A 15 8.70 3.68 4.15
C ASP A 15 8.87 5.08 4.79
N GLN A 16 8.83 5.14 6.12
CA GLN A 16 9.03 6.39 6.86
C GLN A 16 10.51 6.71 7.09
N ASP A 17 11.36 5.68 7.14
CA ASP A 17 12.80 5.78 7.28
C ASP A 17 13.47 5.97 5.91
N ASP A 18 12.96 5.30 4.87
CA ASP A 18 13.43 5.46 3.48
C ASP A 18 12.33 5.81 2.46
N GLU A 19 12.26 7.08 2.04
CA GLU A 19 11.23 7.57 1.12
C GLU A 19 11.29 6.99 -0.30
N TYR A 20 12.40 6.32 -0.65
CA TYR A 20 12.61 5.64 -1.92
C TYR A 20 12.17 4.19 -1.87
N GLU A 21 12.07 3.59 -0.68
CA GLU A 21 11.45 2.29 -0.49
C GLU A 21 9.92 2.41 -0.52
N THR A 22 9.33 1.68 -1.48
CA THR A 22 7.89 1.57 -1.63
C THR A 22 7.48 0.12 -1.65
N TYR A 23 6.49 -0.23 -0.82
CA TYR A 23 5.96 -1.57 -0.73
C TYR A 23 4.60 -1.63 -1.40
N GLU A 24 4.52 -2.42 -2.48
CA GLU A 24 3.28 -2.64 -3.23
C GLU A 24 2.52 -3.84 -2.68
N PHE A 25 1.21 -3.69 -2.57
CA PHE A 25 0.31 -4.73 -2.07
C PHE A 25 -1.06 -4.67 -2.73
N ASP A 26 -1.69 -5.83 -2.86
CA ASP A 26 -3.04 -5.98 -3.36
C ASP A 26 -3.98 -6.36 -2.23
N VAL A 27 -5.22 -5.85 -2.27
CA VAL A 27 -6.24 -6.17 -1.27
C VAL A 27 -7.33 -7.04 -1.88
N GLU A 28 -7.05 -8.33 -1.95
CA GLU A 28 -7.99 -9.34 -2.44
C GLU A 28 -8.87 -9.87 -1.30
N LYS A 29 -10.19 -9.86 -1.50
CA LYS A 29 -11.18 -10.38 -0.51
C LYS A 29 -11.12 -9.79 0.90
N GLY A 30 -10.43 -8.67 1.09
CA GLY A 30 -10.28 -8.02 2.40
C GLY A 30 -8.96 -8.38 3.10
N GLU A 31 -8.13 -9.20 2.48
CA GLU A 31 -6.79 -9.55 2.94
C GLU A 31 -5.75 -8.75 2.15
N VAL A 32 -4.71 -8.29 2.82
CA VAL A 32 -3.58 -7.59 2.20
C VAL A 32 -2.56 -8.65 1.77
N ASN A 33 -2.34 -8.76 0.46
CA ASN A 33 -1.29 -9.56 -0.14
C ASN A 33 -0.17 -8.63 -0.62
N PHE A 34 0.95 -8.65 0.08
CA PHE A 34 2.16 -7.98 -0.41
C PHE A 34 2.73 -8.76 -1.59
N HIS A 35 3.26 -8.03 -2.57
CA HIS A 35 3.96 -8.67 -3.66
C HIS A 35 5.16 -9.47 -3.13
N HIS A 36 5.45 -10.64 -3.72
CA HIS A 36 6.52 -11.54 -3.29
C HIS A 36 7.92 -10.90 -3.24
N GLU A 37 8.12 -9.78 -3.94
CA GLU A 37 9.37 -9.02 -3.93
C GLU A 37 9.53 -8.17 -2.66
N VAL A 38 8.48 -8.03 -1.87
CA VAL A 38 8.46 -7.34 -0.59
C VAL A 38 8.62 -8.37 0.53
N ASN A 39 9.74 -8.30 1.26
CA ASN A 39 9.91 -9.11 2.47
C ASN A 39 9.01 -8.56 3.57
N GLU A 40 8.27 -9.45 4.24
CA GLU A 40 7.42 -9.07 5.37
C GLU A 40 8.20 -8.40 6.52
N SER A 41 9.49 -8.71 6.64
CA SER A 41 10.41 -8.10 7.61
C SER A 41 10.80 -6.66 7.28
N ASP A 42 10.72 -6.28 6.00
CA ASP A 42 10.99 -4.92 5.53
C ASP A 42 9.70 -4.08 5.51
N ILE A 43 8.52 -4.70 5.59
CA ILE A 43 7.26 -3.96 5.66
C ILE A 43 7.19 -3.21 6.99
N PRO A 44 7.14 -1.87 6.99
CA PRO A 44 6.96 -1.13 8.22
C PRO A 44 5.61 -1.48 8.85
N GLU A 45 5.57 -1.56 10.18
CA GLU A 45 4.32 -1.81 10.90
C GLU A 45 3.23 -0.83 10.41
N LEU A 46 2.13 -1.39 9.87
CA LEU A 46 1.01 -0.63 9.35
C LEU A 46 0.27 0.05 10.51
N HIS A 47 0.75 1.23 10.88
CA HIS A 47 0.08 2.09 11.85
C HIS A 47 -0.95 2.99 11.15
N GLU A 48 -1.85 3.55 11.95
CA GLU A 48 -2.80 4.61 11.56
C GLU A 48 -2.15 5.86 10.94
N LYS A 49 -0.83 6.01 11.05
CA LYS A 49 -0.02 7.06 10.43
C LYS A 49 0.61 6.64 9.10
N THR A 50 0.57 5.36 8.77
CA THR A 50 1.13 4.82 7.53
C THR A 50 0.22 5.22 6.37
N HIS A 51 0.77 5.96 5.41
CA HIS A 51 0.00 6.44 4.27
C HIS A 51 0.02 5.41 3.14
N CYS A 52 -1.16 4.87 2.84
CA CYS A 52 -1.37 4.01 1.68
C CYS A 52 -1.84 4.83 0.48
N TYR A 53 -1.19 4.61 -0.65
CA TYR A 53 -1.44 5.29 -1.92
C TYR A 53 -2.01 4.31 -2.94
N CYS A 54 -2.90 4.79 -3.80
CA CYS A 54 -3.45 3.96 -4.86
C CYS A 54 -2.51 3.96 -6.07
N LYS A 55 -2.18 2.77 -6.60
CA LYS A 55 -1.27 2.61 -7.74
C LYS A 55 -1.69 3.42 -8.98
N LEU A 56 -2.99 3.46 -9.26
CA LEU A 56 -3.52 4.23 -10.40
C LEU A 56 -3.78 5.70 -10.10
N ILE A 57 -4.02 6.06 -8.84
CA ILE A 57 -4.38 7.42 -8.43
C ILE A 57 -3.37 7.87 -7.39
N LEU A 58 -2.24 8.37 -7.88
CA LEU A 58 -1.11 8.94 -7.12
C LEU A 58 -1.47 10.22 -6.32
N LYS A 59 -2.74 10.51 -6.08
CA LYS A 59 -3.18 11.85 -5.69
C LYS A 59 -3.59 12.03 -4.23
N ARG A 60 -4.01 10.99 -3.49
CA ARG A 60 -4.41 11.14 -2.08
C ARG A 60 -4.22 9.86 -1.26
N PRO A 61 -3.78 9.95 0.01
CA PRO A 61 -3.79 8.83 0.93
C PRO A 61 -5.25 8.40 1.17
N LEU A 62 -5.50 7.10 1.08
CA LEU A 62 -6.78 6.52 1.48
C LEU A 62 -6.78 6.43 3.00
N LYS A 63 -7.62 7.26 3.63
CA LYS A 63 -7.90 7.19 5.07
C LYS A 63 -8.72 5.96 5.40
#